data_AF-A0A4Q7XW19-F1
#
_entry.id   AF-A0A4Q7XW19-F1
#
_cell.length_a   1.000
_cell.length_b   1.000
_cell.length_c   1.000
_cell.angle_alpha   90.00
_cell.angle_beta   90.00
_cell.angle_gamma   90.00
#
_symmetry.space_group_name_H-M   'P 1'
#
loop_
_entity.id
_entity.type
_entity.pdbx_description
1 polymer ?
#
loop_
_entity_poly.entity_id
_entity_poly.type
_entity_poly.pdbx_seq_one_letter_code
_entity_poly.pdbx_strand_id
1 'polypeptide(L)'
;MTPALLALKPEAQLYAQYGPMRAVVNTDGSADTPREQADAFVFNLLGGKKIRESVINGADGHADLIIRCVEYIDPVTQKLRWAVDYWSIHRHMASDHSTLALAELSYEKAVRDEFAEPTLTLSLERFTRGLASFYDVTDVI
;
A
#
# COMPACT_ATOMS: atom_id res chain seq x y z
N MET A 1 -15.40 13.18 6.71
CA MET A 1 -14.66 12.83 7.94
C MET A 1 -13.21 13.23 7.70
N THR A 2 -12.65 14.04 8.58
CA THR A 2 -11.30 14.60 8.45
C THR A 2 -10.22 13.57 8.86
N PRO A 3 -8.98 13.68 8.33
CA PRO A 3 -7.87 12.76 8.62
C PRO A 3 -7.52 12.61 10.11
N ALA A 4 -7.91 13.60 10.93
CA ALA A 4 -7.71 13.59 12.38
C ALA A 4 -8.44 12.47 13.14
N LEU A 5 -9.47 11.83 12.54
CA LEU A 5 -10.21 10.74 13.19
C LEU A 5 -9.51 9.37 13.15
N LEU A 6 -8.41 9.25 12.39
CA LEU A 6 -7.60 8.02 12.34
C LEU A 6 -6.55 7.93 13.45
N ALA A 7 -6.43 8.96 14.29
CA ALA A 7 -5.46 8.99 15.39
C ALA A 7 -5.80 8.08 16.60
N LEU A 8 -6.86 7.24 16.57
CA LEU A 8 -7.52 6.84 17.83
C LEU A 8 -7.84 5.35 18.07
N LYS A 9 -7.42 4.40 17.23
CA LYS A 9 -7.50 2.98 17.59
C LYS A 9 -6.27 2.19 17.13
N PRO A 10 -5.61 1.41 18.03
CA PRO A 10 -4.57 0.45 17.64
C PRO A 10 -5.06 -0.51 16.56
N GLU A 11 -4.16 -0.93 15.67
CA GLU A 11 -4.43 -1.86 14.55
C GLU A 11 -5.27 -3.08 14.96
N ALA A 12 -4.90 -3.73 16.07
CA ALA A 12 -5.63 -4.87 16.60
C ALA A 12 -7.12 -4.58 16.89
N GLN A 13 -7.46 -3.36 17.33
CA GLN A 13 -8.84 -2.97 17.59
C GLN A 13 -9.62 -2.68 16.30
N LEU A 14 -8.96 -2.16 15.28
CA LEU A 14 -9.58 -1.94 13.97
C LEU A 14 -9.80 -3.26 13.24
N TYR A 15 -8.85 -4.19 13.31
CA TYR A 15 -9.03 -5.56 12.79
C TYR A 15 -10.12 -6.32 13.52
N ALA A 16 -10.24 -6.17 14.85
CA ALA A 16 -11.35 -6.75 15.60
C ALA A 16 -12.72 -6.19 15.18
N GLN A 17 -12.77 -4.92 14.75
CA GLN A 17 -14.02 -4.25 14.37
C GLN A 17 -14.44 -4.51 12.93
N TYR A 18 -13.48 -4.53 12.00
CA TYR A 18 -13.75 -4.52 10.55
C TYR A 18 -13.27 -5.79 9.83
N GLY A 19 -12.41 -6.58 10.47
CA GLY A 19 -11.69 -7.68 9.83
C GLY A 19 -10.31 -7.26 9.30
N PRO A 20 -9.48 -8.24 8.88
CA PRO A 20 -8.18 -7.96 8.27
C PRO A 20 -8.33 -7.50 6.82
N MET A 21 -7.25 -6.93 6.27
CA MET A 21 -7.12 -6.71 4.82
C MET A 21 -7.16 -8.06 4.08
N ARG A 22 -7.81 -8.10 2.92
CA ARG A 22 -7.81 -9.26 2.01
C ARG A 22 -6.61 -9.17 1.08
N ALA A 23 -5.78 -10.20 1.00
CA ALA A 23 -4.68 -10.26 0.04
C ALA A 23 -5.21 -10.56 -1.37
N VAL A 24 -4.98 -9.66 -2.32
CA VAL A 24 -5.50 -9.78 -3.71
C VAL A 24 -4.42 -10.01 -4.75
N VAL A 25 -3.17 -9.66 -4.44
CA VAL A 25 -1.98 -9.97 -5.25
C VAL A 25 -0.85 -10.34 -4.29
N ASN A 26 -0.13 -11.42 -4.59
CA ASN A 26 1.10 -11.77 -3.89
C ASN A 26 1.97 -12.63 -4.83
N THR A 27 3.10 -12.10 -5.29
CA THR A 27 3.99 -12.82 -6.20
C THR A 27 4.71 -13.99 -5.55
N ASP A 28 4.98 -13.91 -4.24
CA ASP A 28 5.87 -14.82 -3.52
C ASP A 28 5.12 -15.75 -2.56
N GLY A 29 3.80 -15.68 -2.53
CA GLY A 29 2.97 -16.42 -1.60
C GLY A 29 1.54 -16.61 -2.07
N SER A 30 0.67 -17.02 -1.16
CA SER A 30 -0.76 -17.12 -1.43
C SER A 30 -1.44 -15.75 -1.36
N ALA A 31 -2.47 -15.58 -2.18
CA ALA A 31 -3.47 -14.53 -2.07
C ALA A 31 -4.83 -15.17 -1.73
N ASP A 32 -5.75 -14.37 -1.20
CA ASP A 32 -7.14 -14.79 -0.97
C ASP A 32 -7.96 -14.85 -2.27
N THR A 33 -7.40 -14.33 -3.37
CA THR A 33 -7.97 -14.36 -4.71
C THR A 33 -7.35 -15.49 -5.56
N PRO A 34 -8.13 -16.13 -6.45
CA PRO A 34 -7.59 -17.09 -7.41
C PRO A 34 -6.52 -16.47 -8.31
N ARG A 35 -5.49 -17.25 -8.64
CA ARG A 35 -4.36 -16.79 -9.47
C ARG A 35 -4.79 -16.32 -10.85
N GLU A 36 -5.83 -16.91 -11.41
CA GLU A 36 -6.40 -16.54 -12.72
C GLU A 36 -6.98 -15.12 -12.73
N GLN A 37 -7.25 -14.54 -11.56
CA GLN A 37 -7.79 -13.19 -11.41
C GLN A 37 -6.70 -12.15 -11.14
N ALA A 38 -5.45 -12.57 -10.89
CA ALA A 38 -4.37 -11.68 -10.48
C ALA A 38 -4.17 -10.52 -11.47
N ASP A 39 -4.12 -10.82 -12.77
CA ASP A 39 -3.94 -9.79 -13.81
C ASP A 39 -5.06 -8.76 -13.82
N ALA A 40 -6.30 -9.19 -13.57
CA ALA A 40 -7.44 -8.27 -13.48
C ALA A 40 -7.33 -7.36 -12.25
N PHE A 41 -6.91 -7.90 -11.10
CA PHE A 41 -6.64 -7.08 -9.91
C PHE A 41 -5.50 -6.10 -10.15
N VAL A 42 -4.36 -6.55 -10.70
CA VAL A 42 -3.21 -5.70 -11.03
C VAL A 42 -3.62 -4.57 -11.97
N PHE A 43 -4.35 -4.87 -13.04
CA PHE A 43 -4.83 -3.88 -13.99
C PHE A 43 -5.74 -2.83 -13.33
N ASN A 44 -6.72 -3.25 -12.53
CA ASN A 44 -7.65 -2.33 -11.89
C ASN A 44 -6.99 -1.50 -10.77
N LEU A 45 -6.01 -2.06 -10.05
CA LEU A 45 -5.20 -1.32 -9.08
C LEU A 45 -4.33 -0.26 -9.77
N LEU A 46 -3.71 -0.60 -10.91
CA LEU A 46 -2.94 0.36 -11.72
C LEU A 46 -3.79 1.49 -12.27
N GLY A 47 -5.04 1.20 -12.66
CA GLY A 47 -6.01 2.21 -13.11
C GLY A 47 -6.76 2.94 -11.98
N GLY A 48 -6.54 2.55 -10.72
CA GLY A 48 -7.24 3.11 -9.58
C GLY A 48 -6.82 4.54 -9.24
N LYS A 49 -7.67 5.23 -8.47
CA LYS A 49 -7.40 6.58 -7.99
C LYS A 49 -6.43 6.51 -6.80
N LYS A 50 -5.24 7.09 -6.96
CA LYS A 50 -4.26 7.21 -5.88
C LYS A 50 -4.77 8.17 -4.80
N ILE A 51 -4.72 7.71 -3.56
CA ILE A 51 -5.07 8.49 -2.36
C ILE A 51 -3.79 8.96 -1.66
N ARG A 52 -2.81 8.05 -1.49
CA ARG A 52 -1.47 8.32 -0.95
C ARG A 52 -0.44 7.49 -1.69
N GLU A 53 0.78 7.98 -1.80
CA GLU A 53 1.86 7.28 -2.49
C GLU A 53 3.22 7.63 -1.85
N SER A 54 4.07 6.62 -1.71
CA SER A 54 5.45 6.70 -1.26
C SER A 54 6.31 5.98 -2.30
N VAL A 55 7.29 6.68 -2.86
CA VAL A 55 8.14 6.16 -3.95
C VAL A 55 9.62 6.30 -3.61
N ILE A 56 10.39 5.28 -3.96
CA ILE A 56 11.84 5.38 -4.05
C ILE A 56 12.23 5.24 -5.51
N ASN A 57 12.83 6.28 -6.06
CA ASN A 57 13.39 6.24 -7.41
C ASN A 57 14.84 5.72 -7.38
N GLY A 58 15.15 4.80 -8.28
CA GLY A 58 16.48 4.31 -8.59
C GLY A 58 17.35 5.37 -9.26
N ALA A 59 18.60 4.99 -9.53
CA ALA A 59 19.59 5.91 -10.09
C ALA A 59 19.29 6.31 -11.55
N ASP A 60 18.51 5.50 -12.26
CA ASP A 60 18.04 5.73 -13.63
C ASP A 60 16.75 6.57 -13.70
N GLY A 61 16.19 6.95 -12.54
CA GLY A 61 14.96 7.73 -12.44
C GLY A 61 13.68 6.90 -12.51
N HIS A 62 13.77 5.57 -12.63
CA HIS A 62 12.63 4.68 -12.50
C HIS A 62 12.35 4.36 -11.03
N ALA A 63 11.10 4.04 -10.69
CA ALA A 63 10.78 3.63 -9.32
C ALA A 63 11.38 2.24 -9.04
N ASP A 64 12.11 2.10 -7.94
CA ASP A 64 12.57 0.81 -7.40
C ASP A 64 11.59 0.25 -6.36
N LEU A 65 10.83 1.14 -5.71
CA LEU A 65 9.78 0.83 -4.73
C LEU A 65 8.63 1.83 -4.87
N ILE A 66 7.41 1.33 -4.84
CA ILE A 66 6.17 2.10 -4.72
C ILE A 66 5.31 1.43 -3.65
N ILE A 67 4.91 2.19 -2.62
CA ILE A 67 3.86 1.82 -1.69
C ILE A 67 2.74 2.85 -1.89
N ARG A 68 1.52 2.42 -2.18
CA ARG A 68 0.42 3.35 -2.43
C ARG A 68 -0.90 2.87 -1.85
N CYS A 69 -1.70 3.82 -1.39
CA CYS A 69 -3.11 3.61 -1.03
C CYS A 69 -3.97 4.04 -2.23
N VAL A 70 -4.80 3.13 -2.74
CA VAL A 70 -5.53 3.31 -4.00
C VAL A 70 -7.01 2.99 -3.80
N GLU A 71 -7.88 3.85 -4.29
CA GLU A 71 -9.31 3.57 -4.46
C GLU A 71 -9.54 2.94 -5.84
N TYR A 72 -10.17 1.77 -5.88
CA TYR A 72 -10.38 1.03 -7.14
C TYR A 72 -11.69 0.24 -7.13
N ILE A 73 -12.11 -0.23 -8.30
CA ILE A 73 -13.27 -1.12 -8.45
C ILE A 73 -12.78 -2.56 -8.47
N ASP A 74 -13.28 -3.38 -7.54
CA ASP A 74 -13.00 -4.81 -7.49
C ASP A 74 -13.47 -5.47 -8.81
N PRO A 75 -12.58 -6.13 -9.57
CA PRO A 75 -12.92 -6.68 -10.89
C PRO A 75 -13.97 -7.80 -10.83
N VAL A 76 -14.14 -8.45 -9.68
CA VAL A 76 -15.07 -9.56 -9.49
C VAL A 76 -16.40 -9.06 -8.92
N THR A 77 -16.34 -8.32 -7.81
CA THR A 77 -17.55 -7.88 -7.10
C THR A 77 -18.12 -6.58 -7.63
N GLN A 78 -17.36 -5.85 -8.46
CA GLN A 78 -17.72 -4.54 -9.02
C GLN A 78 -18.04 -3.49 -7.95
N LYS A 79 -17.47 -3.65 -6.76
CA LYS A 79 -17.63 -2.73 -5.62
C LYS A 79 -16.39 -1.87 -5.46
N LEU A 80 -16.61 -0.64 -4.99
CA LEU A 80 -15.53 0.24 -4.56
C LEU A 80 -14.78 -0.39 -3.38
N ARG A 81 -13.45 -0.44 -3.47
CA ARG A 81 -12.55 -0.90 -2.42
C ARG A 81 -11.32 0.01 -2.35
N TRP A 82 -10.62 -0.07 -1.24
CA TRP A 82 -9.36 0.63 -1.01
C TRP A 82 -8.26 -0.38 -0.79
N ALA A 83 -7.17 -0.24 -1.54
CA ALA A 83 -6.06 -1.17 -1.53
C ALA A 83 -4.76 -0.49 -1.10
N VAL A 84 -3.91 -1.26 -0.44
CA VAL A 84 -2.49 -0.98 -0.30
C VAL A 84 -1.77 -1.81 -1.33
N ASP A 85 -1.19 -1.14 -2.31
CA ASP A 85 -0.43 -1.76 -3.39
C ASP A 85 1.05 -1.48 -3.17
N TYR A 86 1.79 -2.55 -2.90
CA TYR A 86 3.22 -2.57 -2.65
C TYR A 86 3.90 -3.20 -3.85
N TRP A 87 4.71 -2.43 -4.54
CA TRP A 87 5.48 -2.88 -5.69
C TRP A 87 6.95 -2.55 -5.48
N SER A 88 7.84 -3.51 -5.72
CA SER A 88 9.27 -3.29 -5.82
C SER A 88 9.86 -4.15 -6.95
N ILE A 89 11.14 -3.92 -7.25
CA ILE A 89 11.90 -4.77 -8.18
C ILE A 89 11.97 -6.25 -7.74
N HIS A 90 11.66 -6.55 -6.47
CA HIS A 90 11.72 -7.90 -5.91
C HIS A 90 10.36 -8.57 -5.78
N ARG A 91 9.29 -7.81 -5.49
CA ARG A 91 7.97 -8.38 -5.18
C ARG A 91 6.84 -7.45 -5.55
N HIS A 92 5.68 -8.03 -5.85
CA HIS A 92 4.42 -7.30 -5.96
C HIS A 92 3.38 -7.92 -5.03
N MET A 93 2.89 -7.11 -4.09
CA MET A 93 1.87 -7.49 -3.14
C MET A 93 0.80 -6.42 -3.09
N ALA A 94 -0.46 -6.82 -3.12
CA ALA A 94 -1.57 -5.91 -2.90
C ALA A 94 -2.59 -6.54 -1.97
N SER A 95 -3.10 -5.72 -1.05
CA SER A 95 -4.18 -6.09 -0.15
C SER A 95 -5.25 -5.02 -0.13
N ASP A 96 -6.50 -5.39 0.10
CA ASP A 96 -7.62 -4.46 0.05
C ASP A 96 -8.65 -4.62 1.16
N HIS A 97 -9.47 -3.59 1.32
CA HIS A 97 -10.60 -3.59 2.21
C HIS A 97 -11.73 -2.71 1.68
N SER A 98 -12.96 -2.97 2.13
CA SER A 98 -14.11 -2.09 1.90
C SER A 98 -14.14 -0.89 2.85
N THR A 99 -13.02 -0.51 3.46
CA THR A 99 -12.97 0.60 4.42
C THR A 99 -11.66 1.33 4.28
N LEU A 100 -11.71 2.60 3.86
CA LEU A 100 -10.54 3.45 3.67
C LEU A 100 -9.65 3.52 4.92
N ALA A 101 -10.25 3.63 6.11
CA ALA A 101 -9.51 3.72 7.37
C ALA A 101 -8.54 2.54 7.60
N LEU A 102 -8.91 1.32 7.17
CA LEU A 102 -8.01 0.17 7.26
C LEU A 102 -6.90 0.21 6.21
N ALA A 103 -7.22 0.67 5.00
CA ALA A 103 -6.23 0.84 3.94
C ALA A 103 -5.19 1.91 4.30
N GLU A 104 -5.60 3.05 4.87
CA GLU A 104 -4.69 4.11 5.31
C GLU A 104 -3.79 3.67 6.46
N LEU A 105 -4.34 2.96 7.45
CA LEU A 105 -3.53 2.38 8.53
C LEU A 105 -2.53 1.36 7.99
N SER A 106 -2.98 0.46 7.11
CA SER A 106 -2.13 -0.58 6.53
C SER A 106 -1.04 0.02 5.63
N TYR A 107 -1.34 1.11 4.94
CA TYR A 107 -0.37 1.90 4.19
C TYR A 107 0.70 2.48 5.11
N GLU A 108 0.31 3.16 6.19
CA GLU A 108 1.26 3.73 7.15
C GLU A 108 2.14 2.67 7.80
N LYS A 109 1.55 1.51 8.12
CA LYS A 109 2.30 0.36 8.61
C LYS A 109 3.30 -0.14 7.58
N ALA A 110 2.89 -0.36 6.33
CA ALA A 110 3.78 -0.84 5.27
C ALA A 110 4.97 0.11 5.04
N VAL A 111 4.74 1.43 5.04
CA VAL A 111 5.81 2.43 4.93
C VAL A 111 6.77 2.37 6.12
N ARG A 112 6.25 2.25 7.35
CA ARG A 112 7.08 2.18 8.56
C ARG A 112 7.88 0.89 8.64
N ASP A 113 7.27 -0.24 8.29
CA ASP A 113 7.92 -1.55 8.27
C ASP A 113 9.04 -1.54 7.22
N GLU A 114 8.79 -1.01 6.01
CA GLU A 114 9.81 -0.86 4.97
C GLU A 114 10.95 0.08 5.39
N PHE A 115 10.66 1.14 6.13
CA PHE A 115 11.69 2.03 6.65
C PHE A 115 12.55 1.35 7.74
N ALA A 116 11.93 0.53 8.59
CA ALA A 116 12.61 -0.18 9.67
C ALA A 116 13.44 -1.37 9.15
N GLU A 117 12.92 -2.10 8.17
CA GLU A 117 13.54 -3.26 7.54
C GLU A 117 13.48 -3.12 6.00
N PRO A 118 14.40 -2.33 5.40
CA PRO A 118 14.36 -2.06 3.97
C PRO A 118 14.56 -3.31 3.13
N THR A 119 13.66 -3.52 2.18
CA THR A 119 13.79 -4.61 1.19
C THR A 119 14.82 -4.32 0.12
N LEU A 120 15.06 -3.03 -0.16
CA LEU A 120 16.08 -2.58 -1.10
C LEU A 120 17.41 -2.36 -0.39
N THR A 121 18.49 -2.86 -0.98
CA THR A 121 19.86 -2.53 -0.52
C THR A 121 20.22 -1.11 -1.00
N LEU A 122 19.77 -0.10 -0.25
CA LEU A 122 20.04 1.31 -0.54
C LEU A 122 21.27 1.79 0.22
N SER A 123 21.97 2.80 -0.32
CA SER A 123 23.07 3.44 0.40
C SER A 123 22.57 4.10 1.70
N LEU A 124 23.34 3.95 2.78
CA LEU A 124 22.96 4.43 4.12
C LEU A 124 22.59 5.92 4.14
N GLU A 125 23.22 6.72 3.27
CA GLU A 125 22.97 8.16 3.10
C GLU A 125 21.52 8.49 2.77
N ARG A 126 20.78 7.60 2.08
CA ARG A 126 19.36 7.81 1.74
C ARG A 126 18.43 7.71 2.95
N PHE A 127 18.82 6.98 4.00
CA PHE A 127 18.04 6.86 5.23
C PHE A 127 18.34 7.96 6.26
N THR A 128 19.44 8.71 6.09
CA THR A 128 19.83 9.77 7.03
C THR A 128 18.86 10.97 7.04
N ARG A 129 18.00 11.09 6.03
CA ARG A 129 16.96 12.14 5.93
C ARG A 129 15.64 11.78 6.63
N GLY A 130 15.54 10.59 7.23
CA GLY A 130 14.43 10.15 8.07
C GLY A 130 13.16 9.74 7.30
N LEU A 131 12.10 9.41 8.04
CA LEU A 131 10.81 8.94 7.48
C LEU A 131 10.20 9.98 6.49
N ALA A 132 10.46 11.27 6.72
CA ALA A 132 9.96 12.37 5.89
C ALA A 132 10.50 12.36 4.45
N SER A 133 11.67 11.76 4.19
CA SER A 133 12.16 11.58 2.81
C SER A 133 11.56 10.36 2.10
N PHE A 134 10.90 9.46 2.84
CA PHE A 134 10.17 8.31 2.30
C PHE A 134 8.72 8.66 1.92
N TYR A 135 8.16 9.67 2.57
CA TYR A 135 6.93 10.31 2.12
C TYR A 135 7.27 11.27 0.98
N ASP A 136 7.18 10.80 -0.26
CA ASP A 136 7.00 11.76 -1.36
C ASP A 136 5.62 12.39 -1.18
N VAL A 137 5.61 13.70 -0.98
CA VAL A 137 4.53 14.42 -0.31
C VAL A 137 3.32 14.53 -1.24
N THR A 138 2.25 13.79 -0.93
CA THR A 138 0.89 14.09 -1.40
C THR A 138 -0.09 14.29 -0.24
N ASP A 139 0.37 14.89 0.87
CA ASP A 139 -0.53 15.48 1.85
C ASP A 139 -0.41 17.01 1.87
N VAL A 140 -1.59 17.64 1.88
CA VAL A 140 -1.93 19.06 2.11
C VAL A 140 -1.99 19.97 0.88
N ILE A 141 -3.15 20.00 0.20
CA ILE A 141 -4.13 21.12 0.28
C ILE A 141 -5.55 20.55 0.27
#